data_AF-A0A0V1AP92-F1
#
_entry.id   AF-A0A0V1AP92-F1
#
_cell.length_a   1.000
_cell.length_b   1.000
_cell.length_c   1.000
_cell.angle_alpha   90.00
_cell.angle_beta   90.00
_cell.angle_gamma   90.00
#
_symmetry.space_group_name_H-M   'P 1'
#
loop_
_entity.id
_entity.type
_entity.pdbx_description
1 polymer ?
#
loop_
_entity_poly.entity_id
_entity_poly.type
_entity_poly.pdbx_seq_one_letter_code
_entity_poly.pdbx_strand_id
1 'polypeptide(L)' 'MGELMKTGKAIVYKAPGQNTGKIILASAAGNWDDGAAPLSNNGGHSFAVTLEHVVQANNDIKFLAYNNVPPAVPN' A
#
# COMPACT_ATOMS: atom_id res chain seq x y z
N MET A 1 27.46 8.41 -3.10
CA MET A 1 27.32 7.43 -2.01
C MET A 1 25.86 7.02 -1.99
N GLY A 2 25.58 5.75 -2.29
CA GLY A 2 24.19 5.26 -2.41
C GLY A 2 23.55 5.19 -1.03
N GLU A 3 22.41 5.87 -0.87
CA GLU A 3 21.59 5.75 0.33
C GLU A 3 21.14 4.28 0.46
N LEU A 4 21.47 3.68 1.60
CA LEU A 4 20.98 2.35 1.97
C LEU A 4 19.45 2.45 2.02
N MET A 5 18.74 1.78 1.11
CA MET A 5 17.28 1.67 1.18
C MET A 5 16.92 1.05 2.54
N LYS A 6 16.53 1.90 3.49
CA LYS A 6 15.98 1.47 4.78
C LYS A 6 14.62 0.85 4.50
N THR A 7 14.58 -0.47 4.35
CA THR A 7 13.34 -1.26 4.35
C THR A 7 12.69 -1.19 5.73
N GLY A 8 12.00 -0.09 6.00
CA GLY A 8 11.20 0.11 7.19
C GLY A 8 9.75 -0.29 6.95
N LYS A 9 9.08 -0.80 7.98
CA LYS A 9 7.63 -1.02 7.96
C LYS A 9 6.91 0.34 7.82
N ALA A 10 5.87 0.40 7.01
CA ALA A 10 4.95 1.54 6.95
C ALA A 10 3.56 1.09 7.43
N ILE A 11 2.84 1.99 8.11
CA ILE A 11 1.45 1.75 8.53
C ILE A 11 0.58 2.83 7.91
N VAL A 12 -0.54 2.43 7.33
CA VAL A 12 -1.53 3.33 6.72
C VAL A 12 -2.86 3.17 7.44
N TYR A 13 -3.49 4.29 7.80
CA TYR A 13 -4.87 4.33 8.28
C TYR A 13 -5.73 5.09 7.28
N LYS A 14 -6.78 4.44 6.75
CA LYS A 14 -7.79 5.07 5.88
C LYS A 14 -9.10 5.20 6.66
N ALA A 15 -9.56 6.43 6.85
CA ALA A 15 -10.84 6.67 7.48
C ALA A 15 -12.01 6.21 6.57
N PRO A 16 -13.15 5.78 7.14
CA PRO A 16 -14.35 5.47 6.37
C PRO A 16 -14.73 6.62 5.42
N GLY A 17 -15.02 6.30 4.15
CA GLY A 17 -15.42 7.29 3.14
C GLY A 17 -14.31 8.17 2.57
N GLN A 18 -13.05 8.04 3.01
CA GLN A 18 -11.94 8.87 2.52
C GLN A 18 -11.05 8.11 1.55
N ASN A 19 -10.71 8.68 0.40
CA ASN A 19 -9.83 8.03 -0.59
C ASN A 19 -8.34 8.13 -0.24
N THR A 20 -7.99 9.09 0.61
CA THR A 20 -6.67 9.28 1.22
C THR A 20 -6.63 8.67 2.62
N GLY A 21 -5.42 8.51 3.17
CA GLY A 21 -5.21 8.03 4.54
C GLY A 21 -4.19 8.88 5.27
N LYS A 22 -3.84 8.47 6.49
CA LYS A 22 -2.67 8.94 7.23
C LYS A 22 -1.59 7.86 7.19
N ILE A 23 -0.32 8.24 7.08
CA ILE A 23 0.80 7.29 6.98
C ILE A 23 1.83 7.52 8.09
N ILE A 24 2.34 6.44 8.66
CA ILE A 24 3.54 6.45 9.51
C ILE A 24 4.70 5.91 8.69
N LEU A 25 5.73 6.73 8.51
CA LEU A 25 6.96 6.36 7.82
C LEU A 25 7.99 5.90 8.85
N ALA A 26 8.78 4.87 8.52
CA ALA A 26 9.85 4.40 9.40
C ALA A 26 10.93 5.46 9.69
N SER A 27 11.10 6.44 8.78
CA SER A 27 11.96 7.61 8.96
C SER A 27 11.39 8.65 9.93
N ALA A 28 10.10 8.57 10.26
CA ALA A 28 9.37 9.50 11.11
C ALA A 28 8.42 8.74 12.06
N ALA A 29 8.92 7.67 12.69
CA ALA A 29 8.15 6.82 13.58
C ALA A 29 7.52 7.66 14.71
N GLY A 30 6.18 7.62 14.80
CA GLY A 30 5.40 8.36 15.81
C GLY A 30 4.65 9.58 15.29
N ASN A 31 4.99 10.11 14.10
CA ASN A 31 4.26 11.22 13.49
C ASN A 31 3.35 10.72 12.37
N TRP A 32 2.07 11.10 12.44
CA TRP A 32 1.11 10.85 11.39
C TRP A 32 1.21 11.93 10.33
N ASP A 33 1.59 11.56 9.11
CA ASP A 33 1.60 12.45 7.96
C ASP A 33 0.29 12.33 7.17
N ASP A 34 -0.08 13.40 6.48
CA ASP A 34 -1.14 13.36 5.48
C ASP A 34 -0.72 12.46 4.32
N GLY A 35 -1.59 11.51 3.94
CA GLY A 35 -1.38 10.71 2.74
C GLY A 35 -1.45 11.63 1.52
N ALA A 36 -0.30 11.80 0.85
CA ALA A 36 -0.11 12.78 -0.24
C ALA A 36 -1.03 12.57 -1.45
N ALA A 37 -1.61 11.38 -1.63
CA ALA A 37 -2.49 11.05 -2.76
C ALA A 37 -3.49 9.94 -2.38
N PRO A 38 -4.55 9.72 -3.18
CA PRO A 38 -5.41 8.54 -3.06
C PRO A 38 -4.60 7.24 -3.12
N LEU A 39 -4.96 6.24 -2.30
CA LEU A 39 -4.21 4.97 -2.23
C LEU A 39 -4.16 4.19 -3.55
N SER A 40 -5.11 4.44 -4.45
CA SER A 40 -5.15 3.87 -5.80
C SER A 40 -4.23 4.57 -6.80
N ASN A 41 -3.60 5.69 -6.43
CA ASN A 41 -2.69 6.42 -7.31
C ASN A 41 -1.32 5.73 -7.36
N ASN A 42 -0.86 5.40 -8.56
CA ASN A 42 0.38 4.66 -8.78
C ASN A 42 1.66 5.43 -8.34
N GLY A 43 1.61 6.76 -8.29
CA GLY A 43 2.79 7.63 -8.09
C GLY A 43 2.83 8.45 -6.80
N GLY A 44 2.19 8.01 -5.71
CA GLY A 44 1.94 8.89 -4.55
C GLY A 44 2.56 8.52 -3.20
N HIS A 45 3.05 7.29 -3.00
CA HIS A 45 3.56 6.80 -1.70
C HIS A 45 4.04 5.33 -1.77
N SER A 46 4.79 4.90 -0.74
CA SER A 46 5.35 3.55 -0.59
C SER A 46 4.33 2.41 -0.71
N PHE A 47 3.07 2.61 -0.30
CA PHE A 47 2.02 1.59 -0.42
C PHE A 47 1.66 1.24 -1.86
N ALA A 48 1.65 2.23 -2.75
CA ALA A 48 1.36 2.01 -4.18
C ALA A 48 2.53 1.29 -4.86
N VAL A 49 3.76 1.69 -4.52
CA VAL A 49 4.99 1.06 -5.02
C VAL A 49 5.06 -0.41 -4.63
N THR A 50 4.65 -0.78 -3.41
CA THR A 50 4.60 -2.20 -3.01
C THR A 50 3.59 -3.03 -3.81
N LEU A 51 2.51 -2.41 -4.31
CA LEU A 51 1.46 -3.07 -5.09
C LEU A 51 1.68 -2.98 -6.60
N GLU A 52 2.64 -2.17 -7.07
CA GLU A 52 2.93 -2.00 -8.50
C GLU A 52 3.15 -3.35 -9.19
N HIS A 53 3.93 -4.22 -8.54
CA HIS A 53 4.20 -5.57 -9.02
C HIS A 53 3.00 -6.53 -8.90
N VAL A 54 2.00 -6.25 -8.07
CA VAL A 54 0.79 -7.08 -7.97
C VAL A 54 -0.18 -6.80 -9.11
N VAL A 55 -0.24 -5.55 -9.59
CA VAL A 55 -1.28 -5.11 -10.56
C VAL A 55 -0.77 -4.94 -11.98
N GLN A 56 0.54 -4.84 -12.19
CA GLN A 56 1.14 -4.75 -13.53
C GLN A 56 1.17 -6.11 -14.25
N ALA A 57 1.02 -6.07 -15.57
CA ALA A 57 1.15 -7.24 -16.43
C ALA A 57 2.63 -7.63 -16.60
N ASN A 58 3.14 -8.44 -15.66
CA ASN A 58 4.48 -9.03 -15.73
C ASN A 58 4.40 -10.51 -15.32
N ASN A 59 4.86 -11.39 -16.24
CA ASN A 59 4.73 -12.84 -16.12
C ASN A 59 5.58 -13.45 -15.00
N ASP A 60 6.64 -12.76 -14.56
CA ASP A 60 7.54 -13.23 -13.52
C ASP A 60 6.98 -12.97 -12.11
N ILE A 61 5.97 -12.11 -11.99
CA ILE A 61 5.42 -11.75 -10.69
C ILE A 61 4.41 -12.81 -10.22
N LYS A 62 4.55 -13.22 -8.95
CA LYS A 62 3.67 -14.17 -8.26
C LYS A 62 3.18 -13.55 -6.94
N PHE A 63 1.87 -13.58 -6.70
CA PHE A 63 1.28 -13.14 -5.44
C PHE A 63 0.10 -14.05 -5.04
N LEU A 64 -0.18 -14.11 -3.74
CA LEU A 64 -1.36 -14.78 -3.18
C LEU A 64 -2.25 -13.73 -2.53
N ALA A 65 -3.50 -13.63 -2.99
CA ALA A 65 -4.53 -12.84 -2.34
C ALA A 65 -5.42 -13.76 -1.48
N TYR A 66 -5.73 -13.33 -0.27
CA TYR A 66 -6.61 -14.05 0.65
C TYR A 66 -7.71 -13.12 1.17
N ASN A 67 -8.90 -13.66 1.34
CA ASN A 67 -10.05 -12.97 1.91
C ASN A 67 -10.84 -13.93 2.80
N ASN A 68 -11.29 -13.47 3.97
CA ASN A 68 -12.12 -14.24 4.89
C ASN A 68 -13.62 -14.23 4.54
N VAL A 69 -14.04 -13.39 3.59
CA VAL A 69 -15.43 -13.39 3.11
C VAL A 69 -15.67 -14.69 2.34
N PRO A 70 -16.70 -15.48 2.68
CA PRO A 70 -17.00 -16.71 1.95
C PRO A 70 -17.29 -16.39 0.47
N PRO A 71 -16.96 -17.31 -0.45
CA PRO A 71 -17.26 -17.11 -1.86
C PRO A 71 -18.76 -16.91 -2.04
N ALA A 72 -19.15 -15.94 -2.87
CA ALA A 72 -20.54 -15.81 -3.28
C ALA A 72 -20.94 -17.09 -4.01
N VAL A 73 -21.93 -17.82 -3.49
CA VAL A 73 -22.50 -18.98 -4.17
C VAL A 73 -23.48 -18.45 -5.21
N PRO A 74 -23.27 -18.69 -6.52
CA PRO A 74 -24.26 -18.34 -7.53
C PRO A 74 -25.55 -19.15 -7.30
N ASN A 75 -26.70 -18.49 -7.43
CA ASN A 75 -28.02 -19.15 -7.41
C ASN A 75 -28.31 -19.87 -8.74
#